data_AF-A0A929ULP0-F1
#
_entry.id   AF-A0A929ULP0-F1
#
_cell.length_a   1.000
_cell.length_b   1.000
_cell.length_c   1.000
_cell.angle_alpha   90.00
_cell.angle_beta   90.00
_cell.angle_gamma   90.00
#
_symmetry.space_group_name_H-M   'P 1'
#
loop_
_entity.id
_entity.type
_entity.pdbx_description
1 polymer ?
#
loop_
_entity_poly.entity_id
_entity_poly.type
_entity_poly.pdbx_seq_one_letter_code
_entity_poly.pdbx_strand_id
1 'polypeptide(L)'
;ITPQEADQEYISDKIYSDLVNEVVEPEVSARFHQIARQMQERDGIEALVLGCTELPLVFREEEESSLPYLNTLKIHVERIVQEIVQE
;
A
#
# COMPACT_ATOMS: atom_id res chain seq x y z
N ILE A 1 8.00 10.88 -3.65
CA ILE A 1 7.07 11.79 -2.95
C ILE A 1 6.28 10.99 -1.92
N THR A 2 5.80 11.61 -0.85
CA THR A 2 5.09 10.95 0.26
C THR A 2 3.73 11.62 0.52
N PRO A 3 2.82 10.99 1.28
CA PRO A 3 1.59 11.64 1.73
C PRO A 3 1.90 12.88 2.58
N GLN A 4 0.89 13.72 2.82
CA GLN A 4 1.03 14.83 3.77
C GLN A 4 1.17 14.32 5.19
N GLU A 5 1.70 15.14 6.10
CA GLU A 5 2.00 14.75 7.48
C GLU A 5 0.79 14.16 8.21
N ALA A 6 -0.38 14.80 8.12
CA ALA A 6 -1.62 14.29 8.70
C ALA A 6 -2.06 12.92 8.12
N ASP A 7 -1.85 12.70 6.83
CA ASP A 7 -2.15 11.40 6.20
C ASP A 7 -1.13 10.34 6.61
N GLN A 8 0.15 10.70 6.80
CA GLN A 8 1.18 9.79 7.30
C GLN A 8 0.88 9.35 8.73
N GLU A 9 0.46 10.28 9.61
CA GLU A 9 0.04 9.97 10.97
C GLU A 9 -1.16 9.01 10.98
N TYR A 10 -2.18 9.30 10.17
CA TYR A 10 -3.34 8.42 10.02
C TYR A 10 -2.96 7.03 9.50
N ILE A 11 -2.15 6.96 8.44
CA ILE A 11 -1.68 5.68 7.86
C ILE A 11 -0.91 4.89 8.92
N SER A 12 0.01 5.54 9.65
CA SER A 12 0.80 4.88 10.68
C SER A 12 -0.08 4.36 11.81
N ASP A 13 -1.02 5.16 12.32
CA ASP A 13 -1.97 4.74 13.35
C ASP A 13 -2.75 3.50 12.90
N LYS A 14 -3.34 3.55 11.70
CA LYS A 14 -4.14 2.44 11.15
C LYS A 14 -3.36 1.18 10.82
N ILE A 15 -2.08 1.32 10.46
CA ILE A 15 -1.20 0.16 10.33
C ILE A 15 -1.10 -0.57 11.66
N TYR A 16 -0.75 0.13 12.74
CA TYR A 16 -0.49 -0.51 14.03
C TYR A 16 -1.75 -0.88 14.81
N SER A 17 -2.84 -0.11 14.70
CA SER A 17 -4.08 -0.35 15.44
C SER A 17 -4.91 -1.47 14.81
N ASP A 18 -5.02 -1.47 13.48
CA ASP A 18 -6.01 -2.28 12.76
C ASP A 18 -5.33 -3.34 11.88
N LEU A 19 -4.46 -2.91 10.96
CA LEU A 19 -3.93 -3.78 9.90
C LEU A 19 -2.98 -4.87 10.41
N VAL A 20 -2.19 -4.60 11.45
CA VAL A 20 -1.36 -5.60 12.13
C VAL A 20 -2.21 -6.73 12.73
N ASN A 21 -3.46 -6.46 13.06
CA ASN A 21 -4.43 -7.45 13.54
C ASN A 21 -5.27 -8.06 12.40
N GLU A 22 -4.87 -7.84 11.15
CA GLU A 22 -5.58 -8.28 9.93
C GLU A 22 -7.01 -7.72 9.79
N VAL A 23 -7.31 -6.63 10.49
CA VAL A 23 -8.61 -5.97 10.43
C VAL A 23 -8.56 -4.86 9.37
N VAL A 24 -9.41 -4.98 8.35
CA VAL A 24 -9.57 -3.97 7.29
C VAL A 24 -11.01 -3.47 7.30
N GLU A 25 -11.26 -2.40 8.05
CA GLU A 25 -12.57 -1.76 8.04
C GLU A 25 -12.81 -1.07 6.68
N PRO A 26 -14.03 -1.13 6.11
CA PRO A 26 -14.33 -0.52 4.82
C PRO A 26 -14.01 0.98 4.75
N GLU A 27 -14.22 1.71 5.86
CA GLU A 27 -13.90 3.13 5.96
C GLU A 27 -12.39 3.41 5.93
N VAL A 28 -11.60 2.53 6.54
CA VAL A 28 -10.13 2.62 6.55
C VAL A 28 -9.62 2.36 5.14
N SER A 29 -10.11 1.29 4.48
CA SER A 29 -9.76 1.02 3.09
C SER A 29 -10.10 2.19 2.17
N ALA A 30 -11.32 2.72 2.26
CA ALA A 30 -11.75 3.88 1.47
C ALA A 30 -10.87 5.11 1.71
N ARG A 31 -10.46 5.37 2.96
CA ARG A 31 -9.59 6.50 3.29
C ARG A 31 -8.18 6.33 2.71
N PHE A 32 -7.62 5.12 2.71
CA PHE A 32 -6.32 4.84 2.08
C PHE A 32 -6.36 5.07 0.56
N HIS A 33 -7.41 4.58 -0.10
CA HIS A 33 -7.62 4.83 -1.54
C HIS A 33 -7.84 6.31 -1.84
N GLN A 34 -8.55 7.05 -0.97
CA GLN A 34 -8.71 8.49 -1.09
C GLN A 34 -7.37 9.22 -1.03
N ILE A 35 -6.49 8.86 -0.10
CA ILE A 35 -5.15 9.45 0.03
C ILE A 35 -4.35 9.21 -1.25
N ALA A 36 -4.33 7.98 -1.77
CA ALA A 36 -3.66 7.66 -3.02
C ALA A 36 -4.17 8.50 -4.20
N ARG A 37 -5.49 8.64 -4.33
CA ARG A 37 -6.12 9.48 -5.36
C ARG A 37 -5.75 10.95 -5.20
N GLN A 38 -5.74 11.48 -3.98
CA GLN A 38 -5.35 12.87 -3.72
C GLN A 38 -3.87 13.12 -4.07
N MET A 39 -2.99 12.16 -3.81
CA MET A 39 -1.59 12.23 -4.25
C MET A 39 -1.48 12.18 -5.77
N GLN A 40 -2.29 11.36 -6.46
CA GLN A 40 -2.33 11.32 -7.92
C GLN A 40 -2.78 12.66 -8.51
N GLU A 41 -3.87 13.24 -7.99
CA GLU A 41 -4.41 14.51 -8.48
C GLU A 41 -3.49 15.70 -8.16
N ARG A 42 -2.87 15.73 -6.97
CA ARG A 42 -2.00 16.83 -6.53
C ARG A 42 -0.62 16.77 -7.15
N ASP A 43 -0.01 15.60 -7.17
CA ASP A 43 1.42 15.44 -7.45
C ASP A 43 1.70 14.65 -8.74
N GLY A 44 0.67 14.10 -9.38
CA GLY A 44 0.83 13.33 -10.61
C GLY A 44 1.55 12.00 -10.42
N ILE A 45 1.42 11.36 -9.25
CA ILE A 45 2.03 10.04 -9.06
C ILE A 45 1.41 9.02 -10.02
N GLU A 46 2.25 8.17 -10.59
CA GLU A 46 1.84 7.15 -11.56
C GLU A 46 1.72 5.76 -10.92
N ALA A 47 2.29 5.57 -9.73
CA ALA A 47 2.20 4.34 -8.98
C ALA A 47 2.42 4.55 -7.47
N LEU A 48 1.99 3.57 -6.67
CA LEU A 48 2.30 3.48 -5.24
C LEU A 48 3.42 2.47 -4.99
N VAL A 49 4.23 2.72 -3.96
CA VAL A 49 5.11 1.71 -3.38
C VAL A 49 4.47 1.25 -2.08
N LEU A 50 4.06 -0.02 -2.00
CA LEU A 50 3.54 -0.60 -0.76
C LEU A 50 4.74 -0.93 0.15
N GLY A 51 5.19 0.06 0.91
CA GLY A 51 6.42 -0.02 1.73
C GLY A 51 6.28 -0.79 3.05
N CYS A 52 5.08 -1.25 3.39
CA CYS A 52 4.79 -2.00 4.60
C CYS A 52 4.01 -3.26 4.20
N THR A 53 4.33 -4.39 4.84
CA THR A 53 3.85 -5.73 4.47
C THR A 53 2.34 -5.91 4.64
N GLU A 54 1.72 -5.01 5.41
CA GLU A 54 0.31 -4.95 5.75
C GLU A 54 -0.52 -4.14 4.74
N LEU A 55 0.10 -3.21 3.99
CA LEU A 55 -0.60 -2.41 2.97
C LEU A 55 -1.25 -3.25 1.85
N PRO A 56 -0.68 -4.38 1.42
CA PRO A 56 -1.37 -5.32 0.54
C PRO A 56 -2.71 -5.83 1.07
N LEU A 57 -3.03 -5.72 2.36
CA LEU A 57 -4.36 -6.06 2.90
C LEU A 57 -5.44 -5.05 2.49
N VAL A 58 -5.04 -3.79 2.26
CA VAL A 58 -5.91 -2.70 1.79
C VAL A 58 -5.99 -2.71 0.27
N PHE A 59 -4.85 -2.84 -0.40
CA PHE A 59 -4.74 -2.77 -1.87
C PHE A 59 -4.76 -4.18 -2.49
N ARG A 60 -5.67 -5.06 -2.04
CA ARG A 60 -5.70 -6.49 -2.44
C ARG A 60 -6.02 -6.72 -3.90
N GLU A 61 -6.88 -5.88 -4.49
CA GLU A 61 -7.34 -6.04 -5.87
C GLU A 61 -7.07 -4.75 -6.65
N GLU A 62 -6.48 -4.89 -7.84
CA GLU A 62 -6.21 -3.77 -8.76
C GLU A 62 -7.51 -3.06 -9.21
N GLU A 63 -8.67 -3.68 -9.01
CA GLU A 63 -9.96 -3.18 -9.52
C GLU A 63 -10.52 -1.97 -8.74
N GLU A 64 -10.13 -1.74 -7.48
CA GLU A 64 -10.58 -0.56 -6.71
C GLU A 64 -9.63 0.64 -6.82
N SER A 65 -8.37 0.42 -7.18
CA SER A 65 -7.36 1.47 -7.35
C SER A 65 -7.00 1.62 -8.82
N SER A 66 -7.44 2.72 -9.45
CA SER A 66 -6.97 3.12 -10.78
C SER A 66 -5.46 3.36 -10.87
N LEU A 67 -4.78 3.40 -9.72
CA LEU A 67 -3.35 3.66 -9.61
C LEU A 67 -2.61 2.33 -9.37
N PRO A 68 -1.69 1.92 -10.26
CA PRO A 68 -0.92 0.69 -10.08
C PRO A 68 -0.02 0.80 -8.84
N TYR A 69 0.37 -0.35 -8.30
CA TYR A 69 1.22 -0.40 -7.11
C TYR A 69 2.31 -1.46 -7.21
N LEU A 70 3.41 -1.19 -6.52
CA LEU A 70 4.52 -2.13 -6.33
C LEU A 70 4.38 -2.78 -4.96
N ASN A 71 3.94 -4.04 -4.94
CA ASN A 71 3.95 -4.86 -3.74
C ASN A 71 5.39 -5.29 -3.43
N THR A 72 6.05 -4.54 -2.56
CA THR A 72 7.47 -4.76 -2.24
C THR A 72 7.73 -6.14 -1.64
N LEU A 73 6.84 -6.63 -0.78
CA LEU A 73 6.92 -7.97 -0.20
C LEU A 73 6.97 -9.04 -1.30
N LYS A 74 6.03 -8.99 -2.24
CA LYS A 74 5.96 -9.95 -3.36
C LYS A 74 7.23 -9.88 -4.20
N ILE A 75 7.64 -8.69 -4.63
CA ILE A 75 8.83 -8.48 -5.47
C ILE A 75 10.09 -9.02 -4.78
N HIS A 76 10.26 -8.73 -3.48
CA HIS A 76 11.41 -9.21 -2.72
C HIS A 76 11.40 -10.74 -2.58
N VAL A 77 10.27 -11.34 -2.24
CA VAL A 77 10.14 -12.80 -2.10
C VAL A 77 10.41 -13.49 -3.42
N GLU A 78 9.83 -13.02 -4.53
CA GLU A 78 10.07 -13.56 -5.87
C GLU A 78 11.55 -13.53 -6.22
N ARG A 79 12.22 -12.41 -5.95
CA ARG A 79 13.66 -12.27 -6.22
C ARG A 79 14.51 -13.19 -5.36
N ILE A 80 14.18 -13.32 -4.07
CA ILE A 80 14.88 -14.23 -3.14
C ILE A 80 14.72 -15.67 -3.60
N VAL A 81 13.51 -16.10 -3.96
CA VAL A 81 13.26 -17.46 -4.46
C VAL A 81 14.04 -17.73 -5.74
N GLN A 82 14.04 -16.81 -6.71
CA GLN A 82 14.84 -16.95 -7.93
C GLN A 82 16.33 -17.14 -7.64
N GLU A 83 16.87 -16.37 -6.69
CA GLU A 83 18.28 -16.49 -6.29
C GLU A 83 18.59 -17.80 -5.54
N ILE A 84 17.63 -18.35 -4.79
CA ILE A 84 17.82 -19.62 -4.08
C ILE A 84 17.70 -20.81 -5.03
N VAL A 85 16.78 -20.74 -5.99
CA VAL A 85 16.39 -21.88 -6.84
C VAL A 85 17.30 -22.05 -8.06
N GLN A 86 18.22 -21.11 -8.35
CA GLN A 86 19.12 -21.06 -9.52
C GLN A 86 19.07 -22.30 -10.44
N GLU A 87 18.27 -22.19 -11.50
CA GLU A 87 18.71 -22.65 -12.83
C GLU A 87 19.56 -21.55 -13.48
#